data_AF-A0A970PA26-F1
#
_entry.id   AF-A0A970PA26-F1
#
_cell.length_a   1.000
_cell.length_b   1.000
_cell.length_c   1.000
_cell.angle_alpha   90.00
_cell.angle_beta   90.00
_cell.angle_gamma   90.00
#
_symmetry.space_group_name_H-M   'P 1'
#
loop_
_entity.id
_entity.type
_entity.pdbx_description
1 polymer ?
#
loop_
_entity_poly.entity_id
_entity_poly.type
_entity_poly.pdbx_seq_one_letter_code
_entity_poly.pdbx_strand_id
1 'polypeptide(L)'
;MSYANAQERYAQLGVDTEDAIQRAVATPVSAHCWQADDVVGLEVHEGATDSGGLAATGNYPGRARTGDEIRADFETAAGMIPGTLRFNLHAMYAETGGKSVDRDELQPEHFATWIDWCEDRGWGMDFNPTCFAHPKAADGLTLAHPRKSIRDFWVRHCIACREIGGAVAKRLGPCVVNIWVPDGQKDATADLIGSRRLLLKSLDSVLEKRVPKVVDTVESKLFGIGVEDSTVGSHEFYLLYAASRGCGLCFDMGHYHPTENIADKVSAALLFLKPLLIHASRGVRWDSDHVTRFNDDLRAVADAVIRSGMTQHVYWATDFFDASINRVAAWVIGLRSVRKALLWALLEPHASAVEAERAGDGTAKLALAELRAELPFAAVWQELCRRADVPTGLAWLDEVRRYEQQVLIARD
;
A
#
# COMPACT_ATOMS: atom_id res chain seq x y z
N MET A 1 -1.97 -21.21 26.07
CA MET A 1 -3.11 -20.49 26.69
C MET A 1 -4.29 -20.56 25.73
N SER A 2 -5.51 -20.83 26.20
CA SER A 2 -6.72 -20.84 25.36
C SER A 2 -7.16 -19.41 25.03
N TYR A 3 -8.03 -19.26 24.01
CA TYR A 3 -8.66 -17.98 23.71
C TYR A 3 -9.54 -17.48 24.87
N ALA A 4 -10.32 -18.35 25.53
CA ALA A 4 -11.15 -17.97 26.67
C ALA A 4 -10.33 -17.33 27.81
N ASN A 5 -9.19 -17.91 28.17
CA ASN A 5 -8.32 -17.33 29.21
C ASN A 5 -7.70 -16.00 28.75
N ALA A 6 -7.40 -15.86 27.45
CA ALA A 6 -6.90 -14.61 26.91
C ALA A 6 -7.96 -13.50 26.96
N GLN A 7 -9.20 -13.83 26.56
CA GLN A 7 -10.35 -12.94 26.64
C GLN A 7 -10.59 -12.44 28.07
N GLU A 8 -10.55 -13.32 29.08
CA GLU A 8 -10.67 -12.92 30.48
C GLU A 8 -9.58 -11.93 30.92
N ARG A 9 -8.32 -12.15 30.51
CA ARG A 9 -7.19 -11.24 30.83
C ARG A 9 -7.35 -9.86 30.18
N TYR A 10 -7.82 -9.80 28.93
CA TYR A 10 -8.09 -8.52 28.27
C TYR A 10 -9.31 -7.81 28.87
N ALA A 11 -10.36 -8.55 29.22
CA ALA A 11 -11.56 -7.99 29.84
C ALA A 11 -11.29 -7.33 31.20
N GLN A 12 -10.35 -7.86 32.00
CA GLN A 12 -9.88 -7.23 33.24
C GLN A 12 -9.25 -5.84 33.03
N LEU A 13 -8.78 -5.55 31.81
CA LEU A 13 -8.21 -4.27 31.41
C LEU A 13 -9.20 -3.41 30.59
N GLY A 14 -10.47 -3.81 30.53
CA GLY A 14 -11.51 -3.11 29.77
C GLY A 14 -11.40 -3.27 28.25
N VAL A 15 -10.69 -4.30 27.77
CA VAL A 15 -10.50 -4.57 26.33
C VAL A 15 -11.40 -5.74 25.90
N ASP A 16 -12.22 -5.51 24.87
CA ASP A 16 -13.07 -6.53 24.25
C ASP A 16 -12.37 -7.20 23.07
N THR A 17 -11.99 -8.47 23.23
CA THR A 17 -11.31 -9.23 22.17
C THR A 17 -12.23 -9.61 21.02
N GLU A 18 -13.55 -9.70 21.24
CA GLU A 18 -14.52 -10.01 20.19
C GLU A 18 -14.66 -8.82 19.23
N ASP A 19 -14.85 -7.61 19.76
CA ASP A 19 -14.87 -6.38 18.97
C ASP A 19 -13.54 -6.19 18.21
N ALA A 20 -12.42 -6.40 18.90
CA ALA A 20 -11.10 -6.28 18.29
C ALA A 20 -10.91 -7.24 17.10
N ILE A 21 -11.31 -8.51 17.25
CA ILE A 21 -11.24 -9.48 16.14
C ILE A 21 -12.14 -9.04 14.98
N GLN A 22 -13.40 -8.67 15.26
CA GLN A 22 -14.35 -8.27 14.22
C GLN A 22 -13.86 -7.07 13.42
N ARG A 23 -13.40 -6.01 14.10
CA ARG A 23 -12.88 -4.80 13.46
C ARG A 23 -11.58 -5.05 12.70
N ALA A 24 -10.69 -5.88 13.27
CA ALA A 24 -9.45 -6.24 12.59
C ALA A 24 -9.74 -6.97 11.27
N VAL A 25 -10.69 -7.91 11.24
CA VAL A 25 -11.09 -8.68 10.04
C VAL A 25 -11.85 -7.82 9.03
N ALA A 26 -12.71 -6.91 9.50
CA ALA A 26 -13.52 -6.05 8.63
C ALA A 26 -12.74 -4.93 7.94
N THR A 27 -11.59 -4.51 8.50
CA THR A 27 -10.76 -3.45 7.91
C THR A 27 -10.13 -3.96 6.59
N PRO A 28 -10.45 -3.39 5.42
CA PRO A 28 -9.87 -3.87 4.17
C PRO A 28 -8.37 -3.58 4.10
N VAL A 29 -7.59 -4.55 3.62
CA VAL A 29 -6.15 -4.36 3.33
C VAL A 29 -5.90 -4.66 1.85
N SER A 30 -5.35 -3.69 1.14
CA SER A 30 -5.07 -3.77 -0.30
C SER A 30 -3.70 -4.39 -0.56
N ALA A 31 -3.66 -5.48 -1.31
CA ALA A 31 -2.45 -6.15 -1.71
C ALA A 31 -1.96 -5.62 -3.06
N HIS A 32 -0.72 -5.14 -3.12
CA HIS A 32 -0.09 -4.71 -4.36
C HIS A 32 0.16 -5.87 -5.33
N CYS A 33 -0.18 -5.70 -6.60
CA CYS A 33 0.03 -6.72 -7.62
C CYS A 33 1.50 -6.94 -7.98
N TRP A 34 2.34 -5.91 -7.83
CA TRP A 34 3.70 -5.89 -8.39
C TRP A 34 4.73 -6.74 -7.66
N GLN A 35 4.38 -7.28 -6.50
CA GLN A 35 5.19 -8.32 -5.84
C GLN A 35 5.14 -9.65 -6.59
N ALA A 36 4.16 -9.87 -7.48
CA ALA A 36 4.00 -11.12 -8.24
C ALA A 36 5.12 -11.35 -9.27
N ASP A 37 5.65 -10.27 -9.82
CA ASP A 37 6.43 -10.28 -11.05
C ASP A 37 7.60 -9.29 -11.03
N ASP A 38 7.99 -8.80 -9.85
CA ASP A 38 9.12 -7.87 -9.68
C ASP A 38 8.91 -6.52 -10.36
N VAL A 39 7.67 -6.01 -10.35
CA VAL A 39 7.32 -4.71 -10.93
C VAL A 39 7.55 -4.67 -12.46
N VAL A 40 7.48 -5.83 -13.13
CA VAL A 40 7.71 -5.92 -14.58
C VAL A 40 6.49 -5.44 -15.38
N GLY A 41 5.29 -5.82 -14.96
CA GLY A 41 4.05 -5.51 -15.68
C GLY A 41 3.73 -6.46 -16.83
N LEU A 42 2.59 -6.23 -17.47
CA LEU A 42 2.04 -7.01 -18.59
C LEU A 42 2.03 -6.22 -19.91
N GLU A 43 2.53 -4.98 -19.90
CA GLU A 43 2.59 -4.12 -21.09
C GLU A 43 3.45 -4.74 -22.20
N VAL A 44 2.90 -4.72 -23.42
CA VAL A 44 3.62 -5.12 -24.64
C VAL A 44 4.24 -3.88 -25.26
N HIS A 45 5.51 -3.61 -24.93
CA HIS A 45 6.26 -2.49 -25.47
C HIS A 45 7.71 -2.85 -25.82
N GLU A 46 8.21 -2.26 -26.91
CA GLU A 46 9.62 -2.29 -27.30
C GLU A 46 10.42 -1.29 -26.43
N GLY A 47 11.50 -1.77 -25.81
CA GLY A 47 12.45 -0.90 -25.09
C GLY A 47 12.04 -0.53 -23.67
N ALA A 48 11.74 -1.53 -22.83
CA ALA A 48 11.66 -1.34 -21.38
C ALA A 48 12.95 -0.64 -20.88
N THR A 49 12.78 0.37 -20.03
CA THR A 49 13.90 1.14 -19.45
C THR A 49 13.90 0.97 -17.94
N ASP A 50 15.07 0.72 -17.35
CA ASP A 50 15.26 0.78 -15.91
C ASP A 50 15.20 2.26 -15.48
N SER A 51 13.99 2.77 -15.27
CA SER A 51 13.72 4.17 -14.87
C SER A 51 12.69 4.22 -13.75
N GLY A 52 12.79 5.24 -12.89
CA GLY A 52 11.89 5.44 -11.75
C GLY A 52 12.55 5.29 -10.38
N GLY A 53 13.80 4.82 -10.32
CA GLY A 53 14.54 4.67 -9.07
C GLY A 53 14.02 3.58 -8.14
N LEU A 54 13.20 2.67 -8.67
CA LEU A 54 12.75 1.44 -8.04
C LEU A 54 13.69 0.29 -8.47
N ALA A 55 13.94 -0.66 -7.58
CA ALA A 55 14.74 -1.84 -7.91
C ALA A 55 14.28 -3.07 -7.13
N ALA A 56 13.67 -4.04 -7.82
CA ALA A 56 13.45 -5.36 -7.27
C ALA A 56 14.77 -6.13 -7.19
N THR A 57 15.14 -6.57 -5.98
CA THR A 57 16.43 -7.21 -5.72
C THR A 57 16.26 -8.68 -5.35
N GLY A 58 16.93 -9.55 -6.10
CA GLY A 58 16.87 -11.00 -5.94
C GLY A 58 16.49 -11.69 -7.25
N ASN A 59 16.65 -13.01 -7.30
CA ASN A 59 16.36 -13.84 -8.48
C ASN A 59 15.62 -15.13 -8.09
N TYR A 60 14.69 -15.03 -7.15
CA TYR A 60 13.92 -16.19 -6.72
C TYR A 60 13.04 -16.70 -7.88
N PRO A 61 13.01 -18.02 -8.15
CA PRO A 61 12.30 -18.61 -9.28
C PRO A 61 10.77 -18.41 -9.24
N GLY A 62 10.11 -18.72 -10.35
CA GLY A 62 8.64 -18.87 -10.39
C GLY A 62 7.82 -17.57 -10.37
N ARG A 63 8.42 -16.43 -10.74
CA ARG A 63 7.69 -15.16 -10.91
C ARG A 63 6.52 -15.33 -11.88
N ALA A 64 5.42 -14.61 -11.63
CA ALA A 64 4.30 -14.57 -12.56
C ALA A 64 4.70 -13.84 -13.86
N ARG A 65 4.08 -14.24 -14.98
CA ARG A 65 4.37 -13.74 -16.33
C ARG A 65 3.11 -13.27 -17.06
N THR A 66 1.94 -13.60 -16.53
CA THR A 66 0.63 -13.28 -17.12
C THR A 66 -0.34 -12.87 -16.02
N GLY A 67 -1.43 -12.17 -16.39
CA GLY A 67 -2.49 -11.83 -15.45
C GLY A 67 -3.11 -13.07 -14.78
N ASP A 68 -3.24 -14.19 -15.50
CA ASP A 68 -3.75 -15.45 -14.94
C ASP A 68 -2.82 -16.02 -13.87
N GLU A 69 -1.50 -15.99 -14.10
CA GLU A 69 -0.51 -16.42 -13.11
C GLU A 69 -0.54 -15.53 -11.87
N ILE A 70 -0.62 -14.20 -12.04
CA ILE A 70 -0.71 -13.24 -10.93
C ILE A 70 -1.98 -13.50 -10.09
N ARG A 71 -3.14 -13.69 -10.75
CA ARG A 71 -4.40 -14.01 -10.07
C ARG A 71 -4.30 -15.32 -9.30
N ALA A 72 -3.77 -16.38 -9.91
CA ALA A 72 -3.62 -17.68 -9.26
C ALA A 72 -2.65 -17.62 -8.05
N ASP A 73 -1.55 -16.88 -8.17
CA ASP A 73 -0.59 -16.67 -7.11
C ASP A 73 -1.23 -15.93 -5.92
N PHE A 74 -2.00 -14.87 -6.22
CA PHE A 74 -2.68 -14.10 -5.18
C PHE A 74 -3.84 -14.87 -4.56
N GLU A 75 -4.61 -15.65 -5.32
CA GLU A 75 -5.66 -16.52 -4.75
C GLU A 75 -5.08 -17.51 -3.75
N THR A 76 -3.91 -18.08 -4.06
CA THR A 76 -3.17 -18.93 -3.14
C THR A 76 -2.78 -18.16 -1.88
N ALA A 77 -2.20 -16.97 -2.02
CA ALA A 77 -1.86 -16.10 -0.89
C ALA A 77 -3.10 -15.75 -0.04
N ALA A 78 -4.19 -15.34 -0.67
CA ALA A 78 -5.43 -14.90 -0.03
C ALA A 78 -6.05 -16.01 0.83
N GLY A 79 -5.97 -17.27 0.41
CA GLY A 79 -6.40 -18.43 1.22
C GLY A 79 -5.62 -18.60 2.54
N MET A 80 -4.53 -17.86 2.75
CA MET A 80 -3.71 -17.88 3.96
C MET A 80 -3.78 -16.56 4.76
N ILE A 81 -4.55 -15.57 4.30
CA ILE A 81 -4.62 -14.23 4.89
C ILE A 81 -6.02 -13.99 5.44
N PRO A 82 -6.19 -13.73 6.74
CA PRO A 82 -7.52 -13.51 7.29
C PRO A 82 -8.05 -12.11 6.96
N GLY A 83 -9.36 -12.01 6.81
CA GLY A 83 -10.13 -10.76 6.72
C GLY A 83 -10.31 -10.19 5.32
N THR A 84 -10.97 -9.03 5.23
CA THR A 84 -11.33 -8.40 3.96
C THR A 84 -10.08 -7.94 3.22
N LEU A 85 -10.02 -8.28 1.92
CA LEU A 85 -8.91 -7.95 1.04
C LEU A 85 -9.38 -7.05 -0.11
N ARG A 86 -8.39 -6.31 -0.63
CA ARG A 86 -8.48 -5.60 -1.90
C ARG A 86 -7.24 -5.94 -2.72
N PHE A 87 -7.28 -5.67 -4.01
CA PHE A 87 -6.14 -5.85 -4.91
C PHE A 87 -5.76 -4.53 -5.57
N ASN A 88 -4.51 -4.10 -5.44
CA ASN A 88 -4.02 -2.81 -5.90
C ASN A 88 -3.23 -3.00 -7.19
N LEU A 89 -3.75 -2.45 -8.30
CA LEU A 89 -3.17 -2.59 -9.64
C LEU A 89 -2.41 -1.35 -10.08
N HIS A 90 -1.30 -1.56 -10.78
CA HIS A 90 -0.70 -0.53 -11.61
C HIS A 90 -1.25 -0.59 -13.05
N ALA A 91 -1.26 0.56 -13.74
CA ALA A 91 -1.73 0.64 -15.12
C ALA A 91 -0.94 -0.26 -16.09
N MET A 92 0.34 -0.53 -15.81
CA MET A 92 1.15 -1.46 -16.61
C MET A 92 0.72 -2.93 -16.52
N TYR A 93 -0.27 -3.28 -15.69
CA TYR A 93 -0.88 -4.61 -15.63
C TYR A 93 -2.13 -4.73 -16.52
N ALA A 94 -2.26 -3.83 -17.50
CA ALA A 94 -3.31 -3.88 -18.51
C ALA A 94 -3.26 -5.20 -19.31
N GLU A 95 -4.41 -5.83 -19.54
CA GLU A 95 -4.56 -6.99 -20.40
C GLU A 95 -5.07 -6.56 -21.78
N THR A 96 -4.14 -6.30 -22.70
CA THR A 96 -4.44 -5.74 -24.03
C THR A 96 -4.65 -6.80 -25.11
N GLY A 97 -4.71 -8.08 -24.74
CA GLY A 97 -4.80 -9.19 -25.69
C GLY A 97 -3.59 -9.29 -26.63
N GLY A 98 -2.41 -8.87 -26.17
CA GLY A 98 -1.16 -8.88 -26.94
C GLY A 98 -0.97 -7.67 -27.87
N LYS A 99 -1.89 -6.70 -27.85
CA LYS A 99 -1.75 -5.46 -28.62
C LYS A 99 -0.96 -4.42 -27.84
N SER A 100 -0.08 -3.69 -28.51
CA SER A 100 0.55 -2.52 -27.90
C SER A 100 -0.50 -1.40 -27.79
N VAL A 101 -0.65 -0.84 -26.59
CA VAL A 101 -1.54 0.29 -26.29
C VAL A 101 -0.72 1.28 -25.47
N ASP A 102 -0.64 2.53 -25.93
CA ASP A 102 0.08 3.56 -25.18
C ASP A 102 -0.64 3.89 -23.87
N ARG A 103 0.13 4.24 -22.84
CA ARG A 103 -0.41 4.47 -21.49
C ARG A 103 -1.51 5.52 -21.42
N ASP A 104 -1.43 6.57 -22.24
CA ASP A 104 -2.47 7.61 -22.31
C ASP A 104 -3.72 7.21 -23.10
N GLU A 105 -3.73 6.01 -23.68
CA GLU A 105 -4.85 5.42 -24.40
C GLU A 105 -5.49 4.24 -23.65
N LEU A 106 -4.99 3.87 -22.47
CA LEU A 106 -5.58 2.80 -21.66
C LEU A 106 -7.03 3.12 -21.28
N GLN A 107 -7.90 2.10 -21.37
CA GLN A 107 -9.33 2.19 -21.12
C GLN A 107 -9.77 1.11 -20.12
N PRO A 108 -10.98 1.24 -19.51
CA PRO A 108 -11.53 0.24 -18.59
C PRO A 108 -11.56 -1.19 -19.14
N GLU A 109 -11.73 -1.37 -20.45
CA GLU A 109 -11.77 -2.69 -21.09
C GLU A 109 -10.46 -3.48 -20.93
N HIS A 110 -9.30 -2.81 -20.83
CA HIS A 110 -8.02 -3.46 -20.59
C HIS A 110 -7.87 -3.98 -19.14
N PHE A 111 -8.84 -3.68 -18.27
CA PHE A 111 -8.87 -4.13 -16.88
C PHE A 111 -10.15 -4.92 -16.56
N ALA A 112 -10.95 -5.27 -17.58
CA ALA A 112 -12.22 -5.97 -17.37
C ALA A 112 -12.03 -7.30 -16.63
N THR A 113 -11.06 -8.12 -17.04
CA THR A 113 -10.74 -9.40 -16.38
C THR A 113 -10.40 -9.23 -14.91
N TRP A 114 -9.65 -8.18 -14.55
CA TRP A 114 -9.29 -7.89 -13.17
C TRP A 114 -10.50 -7.49 -12.32
N ILE A 115 -11.38 -6.67 -12.89
CA ILE A 115 -12.61 -6.23 -12.23
C ILE A 115 -13.57 -7.39 -12.04
N ASP A 116 -13.77 -8.22 -13.08
CA ASP A 116 -14.59 -9.44 -13.02
C ASP A 116 -14.08 -10.39 -11.93
N TRP A 117 -12.77 -10.65 -11.93
CA TRP A 117 -12.14 -11.51 -10.93
C TRP A 117 -12.29 -10.98 -9.49
N CYS A 118 -12.09 -9.68 -9.26
CA CYS A 118 -12.32 -9.10 -7.93
C CYS A 118 -13.81 -9.17 -7.53
N GLU A 119 -14.73 -8.96 -8.47
CA GLU A 119 -16.18 -9.08 -8.23
C GLU A 119 -16.54 -10.51 -7.79
N ASP A 120 -16.06 -11.52 -8.54
CA ASP A 120 -16.31 -12.94 -8.27
C ASP A 120 -15.78 -13.38 -6.89
N ARG A 121 -14.67 -12.80 -6.45
CA ARG A 121 -14.06 -13.07 -5.14
C ARG A 121 -14.60 -12.20 -4.01
N GLY A 122 -15.44 -11.20 -4.32
CA GLY A 122 -15.94 -10.23 -3.34
C GLY A 122 -14.85 -9.31 -2.79
N TRP A 123 -13.79 -9.06 -3.56
CA TRP A 123 -12.69 -8.16 -3.21
C TRP A 123 -12.90 -6.76 -3.81
N GLY A 124 -12.37 -5.76 -3.12
CA GLY A 124 -12.23 -4.43 -3.71
C GLY A 124 -11.00 -4.34 -4.61
N MET A 125 -10.90 -3.26 -5.39
CA MET A 125 -9.73 -3.03 -6.24
C MET A 125 -9.30 -1.56 -6.19
N ASP A 126 -7.99 -1.33 -6.07
CA ASP A 126 -7.33 -0.02 -6.09
C ASP A 126 -6.44 0.09 -7.34
N PHE A 127 -6.02 1.31 -7.67
CA PHE A 127 -5.42 1.59 -8.96
C PHE A 127 -4.32 2.66 -8.88
N ASN A 128 -3.38 2.61 -9.83
CA ASN A 128 -2.24 3.55 -9.89
C ASN A 128 -1.88 3.83 -11.36
N PRO A 129 -1.73 5.10 -11.78
CA PRO A 129 -1.01 5.40 -13.01
C PRO A 129 0.45 4.94 -12.88
N THR A 130 1.00 4.33 -13.93
CA THR A 130 2.41 3.93 -13.98
C THR A 130 3.21 5.04 -14.65
N CYS A 131 3.89 5.87 -13.86
CA CYS A 131 4.68 7.02 -14.36
C CYS A 131 6.19 6.74 -14.45
N PHE A 132 6.60 5.49 -14.66
CA PHE A 132 8.00 5.05 -14.69
C PHE A 132 8.21 3.90 -15.70
N ALA A 133 9.43 3.40 -15.88
CA ALA A 133 9.73 2.30 -16.83
C ALA A 133 9.16 2.54 -18.24
N HIS A 134 9.33 3.75 -18.79
CA HIS A 134 8.75 4.14 -20.07
C HIS A 134 9.65 5.14 -20.80
N PRO A 135 9.75 5.10 -22.16
CA PRO A 135 10.59 6.03 -22.91
C PRO A 135 10.33 7.51 -22.63
N LYS A 136 9.07 7.89 -22.31
CA LYS A 136 8.69 9.26 -21.94
C LYS A 136 8.94 9.61 -20.46
N ALA A 137 9.53 8.71 -19.67
CA ALA A 137 10.01 8.92 -18.30
C ALA A 137 11.54 8.79 -18.19
N ALA A 138 12.23 8.43 -19.28
CA ALA A 138 13.67 8.14 -19.29
C ALA A 138 14.56 9.34 -18.86
N ASP A 139 14.07 10.56 -19.01
CA ASP A 139 14.76 11.79 -18.56
C ASP A 139 14.63 12.05 -17.04
N GLY A 140 14.04 11.12 -16.28
CA GLY A 140 13.81 11.25 -14.84
C GLY A 140 12.69 12.22 -14.45
N LEU A 141 11.90 12.69 -15.43
CA LEU A 141 10.77 13.61 -15.22
C LEU A 141 9.54 13.19 -16.05
N THR A 142 8.35 13.37 -15.47
CA THR A 142 7.06 13.05 -16.08
C THR A 142 6.08 14.23 -16.03
N LEU A 143 5.26 14.35 -14.99
CA LEU A 143 4.30 15.45 -14.80
C LEU A 143 4.99 16.81 -14.62
N ALA A 144 6.27 16.83 -14.22
CA ALA A 144 7.12 18.00 -14.09
C ALA A 144 8.08 18.20 -15.28
N HIS A 145 8.02 17.36 -16.31
CA HIS A 145 8.95 17.41 -17.44
C HIS A 145 8.92 18.77 -18.18
N PRO A 146 10.03 19.42 -18.58
CA PRO A 146 9.99 20.75 -19.22
C PRO A 146 9.34 20.78 -20.62
N ARG A 147 9.49 19.70 -21.40
CA ARG A 147 8.77 19.51 -22.68
C ARG A 147 7.28 19.30 -22.45
N LYS A 148 6.44 20.21 -22.97
CA LYS A 148 4.98 20.16 -22.81
C LYS A 148 4.35 18.87 -23.35
N SER A 149 4.81 18.37 -24.49
CA SER A 149 4.27 17.15 -25.10
C SER A 149 4.43 15.90 -24.20
N ILE A 150 5.51 15.82 -23.41
CA ILE A 150 5.70 14.72 -22.44
C ILE A 150 4.79 14.92 -21.23
N ARG A 151 4.69 16.14 -20.69
CA ARG A 151 3.73 16.40 -19.60
C ARG A 151 2.30 16.10 -20.01
N ASP A 152 1.88 16.56 -21.19
CA ASP A 152 0.52 16.35 -21.68
C ASP A 152 0.20 14.85 -21.82
N PHE A 153 1.17 14.02 -22.21
CA PHE A 153 1.02 12.56 -22.22
C PHE A 153 0.76 12.01 -20.82
N TRP A 154 1.59 12.36 -19.84
CA TRP A 154 1.43 11.86 -18.46
C TRP A 154 0.16 12.38 -17.79
N VAL A 155 -0.26 13.62 -18.10
CA VAL A 155 -1.54 14.18 -17.67
C VAL A 155 -2.70 13.37 -18.24
N ARG A 156 -2.71 13.06 -19.54
CA ARG A 156 -3.75 12.21 -20.15
C ARG A 156 -3.75 10.81 -19.57
N HIS A 157 -2.59 10.20 -19.34
CA HIS A 157 -2.47 8.90 -18.69
C HIS A 157 -3.09 8.90 -17.29
N CYS A 158 -2.75 9.86 -16.43
CA CYS A 158 -3.33 9.93 -15.10
C CYS A 158 -4.86 10.15 -15.14
N ILE A 159 -5.36 10.93 -16.09
CA ILE A 159 -6.81 11.10 -16.30
C ILE A 159 -7.46 9.77 -16.70
N ALA A 160 -6.88 9.04 -17.66
CA ALA A 160 -7.36 7.73 -18.08
C ALA A 160 -7.39 6.73 -16.92
N CYS A 161 -6.36 6.72 -16.06
CA CYS A 161 -6.32 5.88 -14.86
C CYS A 161 -7.43 6.22 -13.85
N ARG A 162 -7.81 7.50 -13.73
CA ARG A 162 -8.96 7.91 -12.90
C ARG A 162 -10.29 7.46 -13.51
N GLU A 163 -10.42 7.48 -14.84
CA GLU A 163 -11.59 6.94 -15.53
C GLU A 163 -11.71 5.42 -15.35
N ILE A 164 -10.59 4.70 -15.42
CA ILE A 164 -10.50 3.27 -15.08
C ILE A 164 -10.93 3.06 -13.62
N GLY A 165 -10.38 3.82 -12.67
CA GLY A 165 -10.81 3.78 -11.26
C GLY A 165 -12.30 4.06 -11.09
N GLY A 166 -12.90 4.91 -11.93
CA GLY A 166 -14.35 5.12 -11.97
C GLY A 166 -15.15 3.89 -12.41
N ALA A 167 -14.65 3.15 -13.41
CA ALA A 167 -15.25 1.88 -13.85
C ALA A 167 -15.16 0.80 -12.76
N VAL A 168 -14.01 0.70 -12.09
CA VAL A 168 -13.81 -0.13 -10.89
C VAL A 168 -14.84 0.25 -9.83
N ALA A 169 -14.94 1.55 -9.53
CA ALA A 169 -15.76 2.02 -8.43
C ALA A 169 -17.26 1.83 -8.63
N LYS A 170 -17.70 1.76 -9.89
CA LYS A 170 -19.07 1.46 -10.28
C LYS A 170 -19.47 0.02 -9.90
N ARG A 171 -18.53 -0.93 -9.96
CA ARG A 171 -18.78 -2.36 -9.72
C ARG A 171 -18.42 -2.80 -8.31
N LEU A 172 -17.26 -2.37 -7.80
CA LEU A 172 -16.66 -2.93 -6.58
C LEU A 172 -16.73 -2.00 -5.36
N GLY A 173 -17.36 -0.81 -5.48
CA GLY A 173 -17.31 0.23 -4.45
C GLY A 173 -16.06 1.11 -4.54
N PRO A 174 -15.79 2.03 -3.59
CA PRO A 174 -14.73 3.02 -3.75
C PRO A 174 -13.38 2.45 -4.20
N CYS A 175 -12.72 3.15 -5.12
CA CYS A 175 -11.41 2.79 -5.68
C CYS A 175 -10.42 3.89 -5.33
N VAL A 176 -9.34 3.57 -4.61
CA VAL A 176 -8.24 4.49 -4.39
C VAL A 176 -7.41 4.55 -5.68
N VAL A 177 -7.22 5.75 -6.21
CA VAL A 177 -6.31 6.01 -7.34
C VAL A 177 -5.14 6.82 -6.82
N ASN A 178 -4.01 6.16 -6.61
CA ASN A 178 -2.84 6.76 -5.98
C ASN A 178 -1.80 7.22 -7.02
N ILE A 179 -1.46 8.51 -6.99
CA ILE A 179 -0.55 9.14 -7.94
C ILE A 179 0.83 9.28 -7.29
N TRP A 180 1.74 8.41 -7.70
CA TRP A 180 3.18 8.51 -7.46
C TRP A 180 3.91 8.81 -8.77
N VAL A 181 4.93 9.68 -8.71
CA VAL A 181 5.79 10.00 -9.86
C VAL A 181 7.26 10.00 -9.46
N PRO A 182 8.19 9.57 -10.33
CA PRO A 182 9.62 9.51 -10.02
C PRO A 182 10.35 10.85 -10.23
N ASP A 183 9.59 11.94 -10.42
CA ASP A 183 10.11 13.21 -10.88
C ASP A 183 11.11 13.81 -9.89
N GLY A 184 12.35 13.99 -10.36
CA GLY A 184 13.40 14.61 -9.56
C GLY A 184 14.73 14.68 -10.29
N GLN A 185 15.81 14.88 -9.55
CA GLN A 185 17.16 14.99 -10.09
C GLN A 185 18.16 14.16 -9.27
N LYS A 186 19.12 13.60 -9.99
CA LYS A 186 20.23 12.82 -9.42
C LYS A 186 21.21 13.66 -8.59
N ASP A 187 21.49 14.87 -9.07
CA ASP A 187 22.55 15.75 -8.57
C ASP A 187 22.02 17.20 -8.45
N ALA A 188 22.86 18.09 -7.94
CA ALA A 188 22.53 19.46 -7.52
C ALA A 188 21.52 20.17 -8.43
N THR A 189 20.35 20.46 -7.86
CA THR A 189 19.21 21.02 -8.60
C THR A 189 19.18 22.55 -8.54
N ALA A 190 19.40 23.21 -9.68
CA ALA A 190 19.42 24.68 -9.75
C ALA A 190 18.04 25.36 -9.70
N ASP A 191 16.98 24.69 -10.20
CA ASP A 191 15.62 25.25 -10.26
C ASP A 191 14.56 24.28 -9.70
N LEU A 192 14.50 24.18 -8.38
CA LEU A 192 13.49 23.36 -7.68
C LEU A 192 12.07 23.89 -7.87
N ILE A 193 11.90 25.21 -8.00
CA ILE A 193 10.57 25.83 -8.06
C ILE A 193 9.94 25.66 -9.46
N GLY A 194 10.75 25.65 -10.52
CA GLY A 194 10.30 25.41 -11.89
C GLY A 194 9.60 24.06 -12.02
N SER A 195 10.26 22.97 -11.63
CA SER A 195 9.69 21.62 -11.70
C SER A 195 8.45 21.48 -10.83
N ARG A 196 8.44 22.04 -9.61
CA ARG A 196 7.27 22.02 -8.72
C ARG A 196 6.08 22.80 -9.28
N ARG A 197 6.30 23.93 -9.96
CA ARG A 197 5.23 24.67 -10.65
C ARG A 197 4.63 23.88 -11.81
N LEU A 198 5.46 23.12 -12.52
CA LEU A 198 4.99 22.24 -13.59
C LEU A 198 4.17 21.09 -13.03
N LEU A 199 4.66 20.41 -11.99
CA LEU A 199 3.92 19.34 -11.30
C LEU A 199 2.57 19.86 -10.77
N LEU A 200 2.55 21.02 -10.12
CA LEU A 200 1.34 21.66 -9.63
C LEU A 200 0.29 21.84 -10.74
N LYS A 201 0.70 22.42 -11.88
CA LYS A 201 -0.19 22.64 -13.02
C LYS A 201 -0.69 21.33 -13.62
N SER A 202 0.17 20.32 -13.70
CA SER A 202 -0.19 19.01 -14.23
C SER A 202 -1.20 18.32 -13.31
N LEU A 203 -1.00 18.31 -11.99
CA LEU A 203 -1.94 17.73 -11.03
C LEU A 203 -3.27 18.47 -11.00
N ASP A 204 -3.27 19.81 -11.05
CA ASP A 204 -4.50 20.61 -11.13
C ASP A 204 -5.30 20.22 -12.40
N SER A 205 -4.61 19.91 -13.50
CA SER A 205 -5.24 19.42 -14.75
C SER A 205 -5.76 17.98 -14.61
N VAL A 206 -4.99 17.09 -13.98
CA VAL A 206 -5.37 15.69 -13.75
C VAL A 206 -6.62 15.58 -12.87
N LEU A 207 -6.71 16.42 -11.84
CA LEU A 207 -7.74 16.38 -10.80
C LEU A 207 -8.91 17.36 -11.04
N GLU A 208 -8.89 18.12 -12.13
CA GLU A 208 -9.92 19.12 -12.47
C GLU A 208 -11.34 18.54 -12.43
N LYS A 209 -11.51 17.36 -13.04
CA LYS A 209 -12.80 16.66 -13.06
C LYS A 209 -12.90 15.70 -11.88
N ARG A 210 -13.99 15.80 -11.12
CA ARG A 210 -14.30 14.81 -10.08
C ARG A 210 -14.83 13.52 -10.70
N VAL A 211 -14.25 12.38 -10.35
CA VAL A 211 -14.77 11.05 -10.72
C VAL A 211 -15.51 10.46 -9.50
N PRO A 212 -16.82 10.15 -9.60
CA PRO A 212 -17.57 9.64 -8.46
C PRO A 212 -16.97 8.36 -7.86
N LYS A 213 -16.89 8.29 -6.53
CA LYS A 213 -16.35 7.15 -5.74
C LYS A 213 -14.87 6.80 -6.00
N VAL A 214 -14.16 7.56 -6.84
CA VAL A 214 -12.71 7.52 -6.88
C VAL A 214 -12.16 8.35 -5.73
N VAL A 215 -11.18 7.78 -5.04
CA VAL A 215 -10.43 8.42 -3.97
C VAL A 215 -9.04 8.72 -4.51
N ASP A 216 -8.85 9.94 -4.97
CA ASP A 216 -7.55 10.38 -5.49
C ASP A 216 -6.58 10.63 -4.33
N THR A 217 -5.42 9.97 -4.33
CA THR A 217 -4.33 10.24 -3.38
C THR A 217 -3.06 10.63 -4.12
N VAL A 218 -2.23 11.43 -3.47
CA VAL A 218 -0.88 11.79 -3.96
C VAL A 218 0.17 11.27 -3.01
N GLU A 219 1.29 10.77 -3.54
CA GLU A 219 2.31 10.09 -2.77
C GLU A 219 3.66 10.79 -2.86
N SER A 220 4.18 11.23 -1.70
CA SER A 220 5.51 11.81 -1.61
C SER A 220 6.58 10.75 -1.51
N LYS A 221 7.79 11.08 -1.99
CA LYS A 221 9.02 10.34 -1.74
C LYS A 221 10.14 11.29 -1.36
N LEU A 222 11.03 10.85 -0.47
CA LEU A 222 12.22 11.62 -0.10
C LEU A 222 13.24 11.61 -1.25
N PHE A 223 13.64 10.41 -1.67
CA PHE A 223 14.60 10.20 -2.76
C PHE A 223 14.41 8.81 -3.40
N GLY A 224 14.95 8.62 -4.59
CA GLY A 224 15.06 7.31 -5.25
C GLY A 224 16.45 7.10 -5.85
N ILE A 225 16.77 5.88 -6.28
CA ILE A 225 18.06 5.63 -6.98
C ILE A 225 18.04 6.39 -8.32
N GLY A 226 19.05 7.22 -8.57
CA GLY A 226 19.09 8.14 -9.72
C GLY A 226 18.27 9.43 -9.54
N VAL A 227 17.67 9.63 -8.37
CA VAL A 227 16.87 10.79 -7.97
C VAL A 227 17.21 11.18 -6.52
N GLU A 228 18.51 11.23 -6.21
CA GLU A 228 19.01 11.36 -4.83
C GLU A 228 19.00 12.80 -4.30
N ASP A 229 19.28 13.79 -5.14
CA ASP A 229 19.43 15.20 -4.71
C ASP A 229 18.10 15.89 -4.47
N SER A 230 17.13 15.66 -5.37
CA SER A 230 15.82 16.29 -5.22
C SER A 230 14.67 15.47 -5.78
N THR A 231 13.60 15.38 -5.01
CA THR A 231 12.30 14.86 -5.46
C THR A 231 11.33 16.04 -5.62
N VAL A 232 10.73 16.17 -6.81
CA VAL A 232 9.78 17.27 -7.12
C VAL A 232 8.54 17.14 -6.23
N GLY A 233 7.98 15.93 -6.18
CA GLY A 233 6.86 15.53 -5.32
C GLY A 233 7.29 15.27 -3.87
N SER A 234 7.89 16.26 -3.21
CA SER A 234 8.32 16.18 -1.80
C SER A 234 7.13 16.14 -0.83
N HIS A 235 7.39 15.74 0.43
CA HIS A 235 6.38 15.67 1.48
C HIS A 235 5.58 16.97 1.67
N GLU A 236 6.25 18.11 1.84
CA GLU A 236 5.58 19.41 2.04
C GLU A 236 4.75 19.82 0.83
N PHE A 237 5.23 19.49 -0.37
CA PHE A 237 4.50 19.77 -1.61
C PHE A 237 3.15 19.04 -1.61
N TYR A 238 3.17 17.72 -1.39
CA TYR A 238 1.94 16.92 -1.44
C TYR A 238 1.05 17.12 -0.22
N LEU A 239 1.60 17.34 0.97
CA LEU A 239 0.83 17.69 2.16
C LEU A 239 0.00 18.96 1.93
N LEU A 240 0.64 20.02 1.43
CA LEU A 240 -0.04 21.30 1.15
C LEU A 240 -0.95 21.20 -0.08
N TYR A 241 -0.57 20.44 -1.10
CA TYR A 241 -1.41 20.22 -2.27
C TYR A 241 -2.70 19.48 -1.89
N ALA A 242 -2.60 18.36 -1.19
CA ALA A 242 -3.75 17.59 -0.73
C ALA A 242 -4.68 18.40 0.17
N ALA A 243 -4.12 19.12 1.15
CA ALA A 243 -4.90 20.01 2.03
C ALA A 243 -5.61 21.14 1.26
N SER A 244 -5.00 21.71 0.23
CA SER A 244 -5.58 22.83 -0.54
C SER A 244 -6.56 22.41 -1.64
N ARG A 245 -6.43 21.20 -2.20
CA ARG A 245 -7.29 20.69 -3.29
C ARG A 245 -8.34 19.67 -2.82
N GLY A 246 -8.24 19.19 -1.58
CA GLY A 246 -9.19 18.22 -1.02
C GLY A 246 -9.07 16.82 -1.62
N CYS A 247 -7.90 16.45 -2.15
CA CYS A 247 -7.56 15.05 -2.42
C CYS A 247 -6.92 14.41 -1.17
N GLY A 248 -6.75 13.10 -1.18
CA GLY A 248 -6.07 12.38 -0.11
C GLY A 248 -4.54 12.41 -0.22
N LEU A 249 -3.88 11.91 0.81
CA LEU A 249 -2.43 11.81 0.91
C LEU A 249 -2.02 10.37 1.18
N CYS A 250 -1.05 9.86 0.43
CA CYS A 250 -0.42 8.58 0.71
C CYS A 250 0.81 8.76 1.60
N PHE A 251 0.85 7.99 2.68
CA PHE A 251 2.02 7.80 3.52
C PHE A 251 2.58 6.40 3.28
N ASP A 252 3.68 6.32 2.53
CA ASP A 252 4.51 5.12 2.46
C ASP A 252 5.54 5.12 3.59
N MET A 253 5.66 3.99 4.30
CA MET A 253 6.54 3.87 5.47
C MET A 253 8.05 3.94 5.15
N GLY A 254 8.46 3.72 3.91
CA GLY A 254 9.84 3.75 3.41
C GLY A 254 10.27 5.08 2.79
N HIS A 255 9.33 6.01 2.57
CA HIS A 255 9.54 7.23 1.77
C HIS A 255 10.09 8.45 2.53
N TYR A 256 10.54 8.29 3.77
CA TYR A 256 10.87 9.40 4.69
C TYR A 256 12.34 9.42 5.12
N HIS A 257 12.74 10.45 5.87
CA HIS A 257 14.10 10.57 6.36
C HIS A 257 14.47 9.42 7.31
N PRO A 258 15.77 9.13 7.50
CA PRO A 258 16.20 8.21 8.54
C PRO A 258 15.59 8.61 9.89
N THR A 259 14.98 7.64 10.59
CA THR A 259 14.25 7.79 11.87
C THR A 259 12.90 8.51 11.80
N GLU A 260 12.52 9.08 10.66
CA GLU A 260 11.21 9.69 10.49
C GLU A 260 10.13 8.60 10.38
N ASN A 261 9.12 8.67 11.24
CA ASN A 261 8.05 7.68 11.32
C ASN A 261 6.69 8.35 11.05
N ILE A 262 5.90 7.74 10.16
CA ILE A 262 4.60 8.31 9.76
C ILE A 262 3.53 8.25 10.84
N ALA A 263 3.72 7.46 11.91
CA ALA A 263 2.76 7.34 13.01
C ALA A 263 2.45 8.69 13.66
N ASP A 264 3.47 9.54 13.86
CA ASP A 264 3.31 10.88 14.41
C ASP A 264 2.52 11.81 13.47
N LYS A 265 2.65 11.59 12.16
CA LYS A 265 2.00 12.38 11.11
C LYS A 265 0.51 12.10 10.98
N VAL A 266 0.05 10.88 11.32
CA VAL A 266 -1.34 10.44 11.15
C VAL A 266 -2.32 11.38 11.86
N SER A 267 -2.07 11.64 13.14
CA SER A 267 -2.97 12.45 13.97
C SER A 267 -3.04 13.90 13.48
N ALA A 268 -1.91 14.47 13.08
CA ALA A 268 -1.84 15.81 12.51
C ALA A 268 -2.58 15.90 11.17
N ALA A 269 -2.31 14.98 10.25
CA ALA A 269 -2.89 15.02 8.90
C ALA A 269 -4.42 14.87 8.92
N LEU A 270 -4.96 13.92 9.71
CA LEU A 270 -6.40 13.65 9.78
C LEU A 270 -7.24 14.83 10.28
N LEU A 271 -6.64 15.83 10.93
CA LEU A 271 -7.34 17.07 11.30
C LEU A 271 -7.61 17.99 10.11
N PHE A 272 -6.76 17.94 9.07
CA PHE A 272 -6.78 18.92 7.98
C PHE A 272 -7.12 18.32 6.62
N LEU A 273 -6.77 17.06 6.36
CA LEU A 273 -7.01 16.42 5.08
C LEU A 273 -7.41 14.95 5.26
N LYS A 274 -8.30 14.51 4.38
CA LYS A 274 -8.84 13.15 4.34
C LYS A 274 -9.16 12.80 2.88
N PRO A 275 -9.06 11.52 2.48
CA PRO A 275 -8.58 10.40 3.30
C PRO A 275 -7.04 10.28 3.30
N LEU A 276 -6.52 9.42 4.18
CA LEU A 276 -5.14 8.94 4.12
C LEU A 276 -5.09 7.56 3.47
N LEU A 277 -4.07 7.32 2.66
CA LEU A 277 -3.63 5.99 2.25
C LEU A 277 -2.35 5.67 3.01
N ILE A 278 -2.25 4.47 3.57
CA ILE A 278 -1.02 3.95 4.17
C ILE A 278 -0.48 2.88 3.24
N HIS A 279 0.70 3.10 2.68
CA HIS A 279 1.50 2.04 2.07
C HIS A 279 2.43 1.46 3.15
N ALA A 280 2.06 0.28 3.63
CA ALA A 280 2.84 -0.46 4.61
C ALA A 280 4.00 -1.16 3.89
N SER A 281 5.17 -0.53 3.92
CA SER A 281 6.44 -1.01 3.39
C SER A 281 7.48 -1.15 4.52
N ARG A 282 8.69 -1.62 4.20
CA ARG A 282 9.82 -1.63 5.15
C ARG A 282 11.10 -1.17 4.47
N GLY A 283 11.42 0.12 4.61
CA GLY A 283 12.70 0.69 4.22
C GLY A 283 13.86 0.16 5.06
N VAL A 284 14.92 -0.32 4.41
CA VAL A 284 16.17 -0.75 5.03
C VAL A 284 17.28 0.18 4.56
N ARG A 285 17.45 1.29 5.28
CA ARG A 285 18.37 2.41 5.02
C ARG A 285 17.99 3.32 3.84
N TRP A 286 17.27 2.78 2.87
CA TRP A 286 16.65 3.50 1.77
C TRP A 286 15.25 2.91 1.56
N ASP A 287 14.53 3.46 0.59
CA ASP A 287 13.24 2.93 0.16
C ASP A 287 13.44 1.62 -0.62
N SER A 288 13.68 0.55 0.13
CA SER A 288 14.19 -0.72 -0.37
C SER A 288 13.12 -1.80 -0.52
N ASP A 289 11.85 -1.44 -0.31
CA ASP A 289 10.69 -2.30 -0.59
C ASP A 289 10.78 -3.71 -0.01
N HIS A 290 11.31 -3.86 1.21
CA HIS A 290 11.32 -5.16 1.85
C HIS A 290 9.95 -5.50 2.41
N VAL A 291 9.65 -6.79 2.48
CA VAL A 291 8.41 -7.29 3.09
C VAL A 291 8.22 -6.72 4.50
N THR A 292 7.03 -6.16 4.69
CA THR A 292 6.56 -5.59 5.96
C THR A 292 6.58 -6.65 7.05
N ARG A 293 7.07 -6.25 8.23
CA ARG A 293 7.09 -7.09 9.42
C ARG A 293 6.22 -6.49 10.50
N PHE A 294 5.74 -7.34 11.40
CA PHE A 294 5.10 -6.90 12.64
C PHE A 294 6.17 -6.35 13.61
N ASN A 295 6.72 -5.17 13.27
CA ASN A 295 7.76 -4.46 14.00
C ASN A 295 7.18 -3.22 14.70
N ASP A 296 8.05 -2.46 15.36
CA ASP A 296 7.67 -1.29 16.16
C ASP A 296 7.03 -0.20 15.29
N ASP A 297 7.59 0.07 14.11
CA ASP A 297 7.07 1.09 13.21
C ASP A 297 5.64 0.79 12.76
N LEU A 298 5.37 -0.42 12.27
CA LEU A 298 4.03 -0.80 11.83
C LEU A 298 3.02 -0.76 12.98
N ARG A 299 3.42 -1.20 14.18
CA ARG A 299 2.57 -1.13 15.37
C ARG A 299 2.28 0.32 15.76
N ALA A 300 3.28 1.21 15.69
CA ALA A 300 3.10 2.62 15.97
C ALA A 300 2.10 3.28 15.00
N VAL A 301 2.17 2.96 13.69
CA VAL A 301 1.21 3.48 12.71
C VAL A 301 -0.20 2.97 12.97
N ALA A 302 -0.35 1.66 13.23
CA ALA A 302 -1.65 1.08 13.56
C ALA A 302 -2.22 1.67 14.86
N ASP A 303 -1.40 1.83 15.89
CA ASP A 303 -1.77 2.50 17.14
C ASP A 303 -2.26 3.93 16.85
N ALA A 304 -1.50 4.73 16.11
CA ALA A 304 -1.88 6.11 15.78
C ALA A 304 -3.23 6.17 15.02
N VAL A 305 -3.44 5.26 14.06
CA VAL A 305 -4.69 5.18 13.31
C VAL A 305 -5.87 4.76 14.20
N ILE A 306 -5.73 3.71 15.01
CA ILE A 306 -6.82 3.24 15.89
C ILE A 306 -7.14 4.28 16.98
N ARG A 307 -6.11 4.84 17.64
CA ARG A 307 -6.26 5.86 18.68
C ARG A 307 -6.90 7.15 18.16
N SER A 308 -6.74 7.47 16.87
CA SER A 308 -7.37 8.66 16.27
C SER A 308 -8.90 8.61 16.29
N GLY A 309 -9.50 7.41 16.38
CA GLY A 309 -10.95 7.22 16.22
C GLY A 309 -11.47 7.56 14.80
N MET A 310 -10.58 7.74 13.82
CA MET A 310 -10.88 8.17 12.46
C MET A 310 -10.55 7.09 11.41
N THR A 311 -10.63 5.81 11.80
CA THR A 311 -10.22 4.67 10.96
C THR A 311 -10.97 4.60 9.62
N GLN A 312 -12.20 5.12 9.55
CA GLN A 312 -12.99 5.20 8.31
C GLN A 312 -12.40 6.13 7.24
N HIS A 313 -11.40 6.94 7.59
CA HIS A 313 -10.71 7.86 6.68
C HIS A 313 -9.33 7.35 6.28
N VAL A 314 -8.96 6.12 6.67
CA VAL A 314 -7.64 5.55 6.41
C VAL A 314 -7.79 4.27 5.59
N TYR A 315 -7.14 4.25 4.43
CA TYR A 315 -6.99 3.07 3.59
C TYR A 315 -5.65 2.39 3.89
N TRP A 316 -5.65 1.07 4.00
CA TRP A 316 -4.45 0.28 4.20
C TRP A 316 -4.10 -0.47 2.93
N ALA A 317 -2.87 -0.29 2.45
CA ALA A 317 -2.28 -1.10 1.41
C ALA A 317 -0.90 -1.57 1.87
N THR A 318 -0.39 -2.66 1.29
CA THR A 318 1.04 -2.97 1.37
C THR A 318 1.74 -2.38 0.16
N ASP A 319 3.04 -2.09 0.28
CA ASP A 319 3.92 -1.77 -0.84
C ASP A 319 5.30 -2.37 -0.56
N PHE A 320 5.70 -3.37 -1.34
CA PHE A 320 7.02 -3.99 -1.28
C PHE A 320 7.20 -4.92 -2.50
N PHE A 321 8.43 -5.29 -2.82
CA PHE A 321 8.74 -6.22 -3.91
C PHE A 321 10.08 -6.92 -3.67
N ASP A 322 10.05 -7.91 -2.79
CA ASP A 322 11.23 -8.72 -2.48
C ASP A 322 11.35 -9.89 -3.47
N ALA A 323 12.25 -9.74 -4.45
CA ALA A 323 12.52 -10.76 -5.46
C ALA A 323 13.50 -11.84 -4.97
N SER A 324 13.93 -11.81 -3.71
CA SER A 324 14.88 -12.78 -3.14
C SER A 324 14.22 -13.97 -2.45
N ILE A 325 12.89 -13.96 -2.30
CA ILE A 325 12.10 -15.00 -1.66
C ILE A 325 10.87 -15.37 -2.50
N ASN A 326 10.16 -16.42 -2.09
CA ASN A 326 8.88 -16.79 -2.69
C ASN A 326 7.85 -15.64 -2.58
N ARG A 327 7.35 -15.18 -3.72
CA ARG A 327 6.46 -14.01 -3.85
C ARG A 327 5.09 -14.21 -3.19
N VAL A 328 4.57 -15.44 -3.22
CA VAL A 328 3.34 -15.82 -2.47
C VAL A 328 3.60 -15.70 -0.96
N ALA A 329 4.75 -16.19 -0.47
CA ALA A 329 5.12 -16.02 0.93
C ALA A 329 5.29 -14.55 1.32
N ALA A 330 5.85 -13.71 0.44
CA ALA A 330 6.02 -12.27 0.69
C ALA A 330 4.67 -11.60 0.99
N TRP A 331 3.65 -11.82 0.15
CA TRP A 331 2.29 -11.33 0.42
C TRP A 331 1.72 -11.87 1.73
N VAL A 332 1.80 -13.19 1.96
CA VAL A 332 1.26 -13.81 3.18
C VAL A 332 1.90 -13.20 4.43
N ILE A 333 3.22 -13.01 4.44
CA ILE A 333 3.96 -12.42 5.57
C ILE A 333 3.56 -10.96 5.78
N GLY A 334 3.56 -10.15 4.72
CA GLY A 334 3.29 -8.71 4.80
C GLY A 334 1.84 -8.41 5.20
N LEU A 335 0.87 -9.01 4.52
CA LEU A 335 -0.56 -8.77 4.78
C LEU A 335 -0.99 -9.29 6.16
N ARG A 336 -0.48 -10.45 6.60
CA ARG A 336 -0.68 -10.91 7.98
C ARG A 336 0.00 -9.99 8.98
N SER A 337 1.11 -9.32 8.64
CA SER A 337 1.78 -8.35 9.51
C SER A 337 0.94 -7.09 9.72
N VAL A 338 0.34 -6.54 8.66
CA VAL A 338 -0.62 -5.43 8.75
C VAL A 338 -1.84 -5.84 9.60
N ARG A 339 -2.43 -7.00 9.33
CA ARG A 339 -3.57 -7.49 10.12
C ARG A 339 -3.24 -7.69 11.61
N LYS A 340 -2.05 -8.22 11.91
CA LYS A 340 -1.56 -8.33 13.30
C LYS A 340 -1.40 -6.95 13.95
N ALA A 341 -0.89 -5.95 13.24
CA ALA A 341 -0.75 -4.59 13.75
C ALA A 341 -2.09 -3.93 14.05
N LEU A 342 -3.09 -4.10 13.17
CA LEU A 342 -4.45 -3.63 13.42
C LEU A 342 -5.06 -4.30 14.66
N LEU A 343 -4.96 -5.63 14.77
CA LEU A 343 -5.45 -6.36 15.94
C LEU A 343 -4.70 -5.94 17.22
N TRP A 344 -3.38 -5.76 17.14
CA TRP A 344 -2.54 -5.33 18.26
C TRP A 344 -2.95 -3.95 18.80
N ALA A 345 -3.24 -3.01 17.90
CA ALA A 345 -3.71 -1.67 18.24
C ALA A 345 -5.12 -1.71 18.86
N LEU A 346 -6.01 -2.54 18.33
CA LEU A 346 -7.37 -2.72 18.86
C LEU A 346 -7.42 -3.39 20.25
N LEU A 347 -6.37 -4.13 20.61
CA LEU A 347 -6.23 -4.80 21.90
C LEU A 347 -5.54 -3.94 22.97
N GLU A 348 -5.25 -2.67 22.68
CA GLU A 348 -4.67 -1.77 23.65
C GLU A 348 -5.66 -1.41 24.77
N PRO A 349 -5.26 -1.41 26.06
CA PRO A 349 -6.04 -0.81 27.15
C PRO A 349 -5.98 0.72 27.09
N HIS A 350 -6.47 1.28 25.98
CA HIS A 350 -6.24 2.67 25.58
C HIS A 350 -6.86 3.68 26.55
N ALA A 351 -8.07 3.39 27.06
CA ALA A 351 -8.76 4.28 28.00
C ALA A 351 -7.94 4.52 29.28
N SER A 352 -7.38 3.45 29.86
CA SER A 352 -6.54 3.54 31.05
C SER A 352 -5.23 4.31 30.78
N ALA A 353 -4.64 4.11 29.59
CA ALA A 353 -3.44 4.85 29.20
C ALA A 353 -3.72 6.36 29.03
N VAL A 354 -4.86 6.72 28.46
CA VAL A 354 -5.31 8.13 28.31
C VAL A 354 -5.62 8.76 29.67
N GLU A 355 -6.26 8.03 30.58
CA GLU A 355 -6.54 8.51 31.93
C GLU A 355 -5.24 8.82 32.68
N ALA A 356 -4.27 7.90 32.67
CA ALA A 356 -2.95 8.10 33.26
C ALA A 356 -2.23 9.31 32.64
N GLU A 357 -2.28 9.45 31.31
CA GLU A 357 -1.69 10.61 30.62
C GLU A 357 -2.32 11.94 31.06
N ARG A 358 -3.65 12.02 31.12
CA ARG A 358 -4.38 13.23 31.52
C ARG A 358 -4.19 13.58 33.00
N ALA A 359 -3.94 12.57 33.84
CA ALA A 359 -3.58 12.76 35.24
C ALA A 359 -2.11 13.17 35.45
N GLY A 360 -1.29 13.18 34.39
CA GLY A 360 0.15 13.45 34.49
C GLY A 360 0.96 12.28 35.04
N ASP A 361 0.38 11.08 35.15
CA ASP A 361 1.07 9.88 35.60
C ASP A 361 1.80 9.20 34.44
N GLY A 362 2.96 9.76 34.10
CA GLY A 362 3.83 9.21 33.07
C GLY A 362 4.34 7.79 33.38
N THR A 363 4.42 7.42 34.67
CA THR A 363 4.87 6.10 35.10
C THR A 363 3.83 5.05 34.77
N ALA A 364 2.58 5.24 35.19
CA ALA A 364 1.50 4.32 34.88
C ALA A 364 1.25 4.23 33.37
N LYS A 365 1.30 5.36 32.65
CA LYS A 365 1.16 5.39 31.19
C LYS A 365 2.19 4.50 30.50
N LEU A 366 3.47 4.64 30.86
CA LEU A 366 4.54 3.86 30.24
C LEU A 366 4.46 2.38 30.66
N ALA A 367 4.15 2.08 31.92
CA ALA A 367 3.98 0.71 32.38
C ALA A 367 2.83 -0.01 31.65
N LEU A 368 1.71 0.68 31.39
CA LEU A 368 0.59 0.15 30.61
C LEU A 368 0.97 -0.11 29.14
N ALA A 369 1.79 0.74 28.55
CA ALA A 369 2.29 0.54 27.18
C ALA A 369 3.15 -0.73 27.09
N GLU A 370 4.05 -0.95 28.06
CA GLU A 370 4.91 -2.14 28.11
C GLU A 370 4.13 -3.42 28.45
N LEU A 371 3.10 -3.34 29.32
CA LEU A 371 2.26 -4.48 29.69
C LEU A 371 1.67 -5.19 28.46
N ARG A 372 1.43 -4.47 27.35
CA ARG A 372 0.92 -5.05 26.10
C ARG A 372 1.78 -6.21 25.60
N ALA A 373 3.10 -6.15 25.77
CA ALA A 373 4.02 -7.22 25.38
C ALA A 373 3.83 -8.53 26.17
N GLU A 374 3.24 -8.46 27.37
CA GLU A 374 2.97 -9.59 28.26
C GLU A 374 1.54 -10.14 28.12
N LEU A 375 0.67 -9.42 27.42
CA LEU A 375 -0.69 -9.84 27.16
C LEU A 375 -0.74 -10.99 26.15
N PRO A 376 -1.74 -11.88 26.24
CA PRO A 376 -1.79 -13.12 25.45
C PRO A 376 -2.24 -12.89 23.99
N PHE A 377 -1.59 -11.96 23.28
CA PHE A 377 -1.85 -11.61 21.89
C PHE A 377 -1.90 -12.83 20.96
N ALA A 378 -0.97 -13.77 21.13
CA ALA A 378 -0.88 -14.95 20.27
C ALA A 378 -2.17 -15.81 20.29
N ALA A 379 -2.86 -15.89 21.44
CA ALA A 379 -4.11 -16.64 21.54
C ALA A 379 -5.25 -15.95 20.79
N VAL A 380 -5.33 -14.61 20.86
CA VAL A 380 -6.34 -13.82 20.13
C VAL A 380 -6.07 -13.87 18.61
N TRP A 381 -4.80 -13.78 18.19
CA TRP A 381 -4.43 -13.93 16.78
C TRP A 381 -4.75 -15.32 16.23
N GLN A 382 -4.46 -16.39 16.98
CA GLN A 382 -4.80 -17.76 16.57
C GLN A 382 -6.30 -17.94 16.42
N GLU A 383 -7.09 -17.39 17.35
CA GLU A 383 -8.55 -17.42 17.26
C GLU A 383 -9.06 -16.66 16.02
N LEU A 384 -8.52 -15.47 15.75
CA LEU A 384 -8.84 -14.72 14.53
C LEU A 384 -8.58 -15.57 13.27
N CYS A 385 -7.41 -16.21 13.17
CA CYS A 385 -7.10 -17.08 12.04
C CYS A 385 -8.08 -18.27 11.92
N ARG A 386 -8.43 -18.92 13.05
CA ARG A 386 -9.38 -20.04 13.04
C ARG A 386 -10.77 -19.61 12.56
N ARG A 387 -11.25 -18.44 12.98
CA ARG A 387 -12.56 -17.91 12.56
C ARG A 387 -12.60 -17.48 11.11
N ALA A 388 -11.45 -17.07 10.57
CA ALA A 388 -11.28 -16.74 9.16
C ALA A 388 -10.95 -17.96 8.29
N ASP A 389 -10.94 -19.17 8.86
CA ASP A 389 -10.60 -20.42 8.19
C ASP A 389 -9.23 -20.41 7.47
N VAL A 390 -8.24 -19.75 8.08
CA VAL A 390 -6.86 -19.68 7.55
C VAL A 390 -5.87 -20.36 8.49
N PRO A 391 -4.71 -20.84 7.99
CA PRO A 391 -3.74 -21.53 8.82
C PRO A 391 -3.16 -20.66 9.95
N THR A 392 -3.00 -21.28 11.13
CA THR A 392 -2.32 -20.71 12.28
C THR A 392 -0.82 -21.02 12.28
N GLY A 393 -0.02 -20.22 12.98
CA GLY A 393 1.41 -20.49 13.13
C GLY A 393 2.15 -20.50 11.79
N LEU A 394 2.95 -21.55 11.55
CA LEU A 394 3.71 -21.75 10.31
C LEU A 394 3.04 -22.71 9.33
N ALA A 395 1.84 -23.22 9.60
CA ALA A 395 1.18 -24.20 8.73
C ALA A 395 0.90 -23.66 7.31
N TRP A 396 0.76 -22.34 7.15
CA TRP A 396 0.64 -21.70 5.83
C TRP A 396 1.90 -21.86 4.97
N LEU A 397 3.08 -22.07 5.58
CA LEU A 397 4.32 -22.25 4.81
C LEU A 397 4.32 -23.57 4.04
N ASP A 398 3.64 -24.60 4.56
CA ASP A 398 3.52 -25.88 3.88
C ASP A 398 2.59 -25.80 2.65
N GLU A 399 1.58 -24.93 2.70
CA GLU A 399 0.75 -24.56 1.53
C GLU A 399 1.59 -23.89 0.46
N VAL A 400 2.37 -22.87 0.82
CA VAL A 400 3.28 -22.18 -0.13
C VAL A 400 4.25 -23.16 -0.77
N ARG A 401 4.90 -24.03 0.02
CA ARG A 401 5.84 -25.03 -0.49
C ARG A 401 5.19 -25.99 -1.47
N ARG A 402 3.96 -26.44 -1.19
CA ARG A 402 3.22 -27.31 -2.09
C ARG A 402 2.87 -26.59 -3.39
N TYR A 403 2.37 -25.35 -3.31
CA TYR A 403 2.06 -24.55 -4.49
C TYR A 403 3.30 -24.29 -5.34
N GLU A 404 4.44 -24.00 -4.71
CA GLU A 404 5.72 -23.81 -5.38
C GLU A 404 6.14 -25.04 -6.18
N GLN A 405 6.04 -26.24 -5.59
CA GLN A 405 6.40 -27.49 -6.26
C GLN A 405 5.42 -27.89 -7.37
N GLN A 406 4.14 -27.52 -7.25
CA GLN A 406 3.10 -27.92 -8.21
C GLN A 406 2.94 -26.93 -9.36
N VAL A 407 3.20 -25.64 -9.12
CA VAL A 407 2.88 -24.55 -10.06
C VAL A 407 4.09 -23.70 -10.38
N LEU A 408 4.77 -23.15 -9.36
CA LEU A 408 5.78 -22.11 -9.60
C LEU A 408 7.03 -22.64 -10.29
N ILE A 409 7.54 -23.81 -9.88
CA ILE A 409 8.76 -24.41 -10.47
C ILE A 409 8.59 -24.80 -11.95
N ALA A 410 7.34 -24.94 -12.42
CA ALA A 410 7.05 -25.24 -13.82
C ALA A 410 7.10 -24.00 -14.74
N ARG A 411 7.34 -22.80 -14.18
CA ARG A 411 7.41 -21.53 -14.93
C ARG A 411 8.82 -21.18 -15.40
N ASP A 412 9.83 -21.85 -14.86
CA ASP A 412 11.25 -21.62 -15.18
C ASP A 412 11.77 -22.49 -16.33
#